data_AF-A0A380W7B1-F1
#
_entry.id   AF-A0A380W7B1-F1
#
_cell.length_a   1.000
_cell.length_b   1.000
_cell.length_c   1.000
_cell.angle_alpha   90.00
_cell.angle_beta   90.00
_cell.angle_gamma   90.00
#
_symmetry.space_group_name_H-M   'P 1'
#
loop_
_entity.id
_entity.type
_entity.pdbx_description
1 polymer ?
#
loop_
_entity_poly.entity_id
_entity_poly.type
_entity_poly.pdbx_seq_one_letter_code
_entity_poly.pdbx_strand_id
1 'polypeptide(L)'
;MTGPASVERHAKTLRAWHLSLLRFALTLEEPDRQQVVAAAREIDQIGLSSGGGRQDFRYFRTLSEELCRAMAEQDNTPSSPLYAYIAKIEDARIRRAFAAVLSIDTGSKPVSKPATSRDMLWRGLSPRGAPDKARELRHR
;
A
#
# COMPACT_ATOMS: atom_id res chain seq x y z
N MET A 1 -8.77 -26.22 -13.69
CA MET A 1 -7.55 -26.13 -12.85
C MET A 1 -6.85 -24.83 -13.20
N THR A 2 -7.10 -23.75 -12.45
CA THR A 2 -6.38 -22.49 -12.61
C THR A 2 -4.93 -22.70 -12.16
N GLY A 3 -3.98 -22.60 -13.08
CA GLY A 3 -2.56 -22.79 -12.78
C GLY A 3 -2.02 -21.67 -11.87
N PRO A 4 -0.92 -21.91 -11.13
CA PRO A 4 -0.33 -20.93 -10.20
C PRO A 4 0.01 -19.59 -10.87
N ALA A 5 0.36 -19.61 -12.16
CA ALA A 5 0.64 -18.40 -12.95
C ALA A 5 -0.60 -17.49 -13.16
N SER A 6 -1.81 -18.06 -13.22
CA SER A 6 -3.05 -17.28 -13.36
C SER A 6 -3.41 -16.54 -12.08
N VAL A 7 -3.23 -17.20 -10.93
CA VAL A 7 -3.43 -16.61 -9.60
C VAL A 7 -2.41 -15.50 -9.33
N GLU A 8 -1.14 -15.72 -9.68
CA GLU A 8 -0.10 -14.71 -9.53
C GLU A 8 -0.35 -13.47 -10.40
N ARG A 9 -0.78 -13.67 -11.65
CA ARG A 9 -1.16 -12.57 -12.55
C ARG A 9 -2.32 -11.77 -11.96
N HIS A 10 -3.36 -12.45 -11.48
CA HIS A 10 -4.52 -11.80 -10.86
C HIS A 10 -4.12 -10.98 -9.62
N ALA A 11 -3.29 -11.53 -8.73
CA ALA A 11 -2.79 -10.82 -7.55
C ALA A 11 -1.97 -9.57 -7.92
N LYS A 12 -1.12 -9.66 -8.96
CA LYS A 12 -0.36 -8.52 -9.48
C LYS A 12 -1.28 -7.42 -10.03
N THR A 13 -2.28 -7.78 -10.83
CA THR A 13 -3.23 -6.80 -11.39
C THR A 13 -4.08 -6.16 -10.29
N LEU A 14 -4.56 -6.94 -9.31
CA LEU A 14 -5.30 -6.41 -8.15
C LEU A 14 -4.45 -5.41 -7.36
N ARG A 15 -3.17 -5.71 -7.15
CA ARG A 15 -2.23 -4.81 -6.48
C ARG A 15 -1.98 -3.54 -7.28
N ALA A 16 -1.80 -3.65 -8.60
CA ALA A 16 -1.62 -2.49 -9.47
C ALA A 16 -2.83 -1.56 -9.42
N TRP A 17 -4.04 -2.11 -9.48
CA TRP A 17 -5.28 -1.35 -9.35
C TRP A 17 -5.40 -0.64 -8.00
N HIS A 18 -5.06 -1.29 -6.88
CA HIS A 18 -5.00 -0.62 -5.57
C HIS A 18 -4.02 0.57 -5.54
N LEU A 19 -2.86 0.42 -6.18
CA LEU A 19 -1.87 1.50 -6.24
C LEU A 19 -2.33 2.65 -7.12
N SER A 20 -3.06 2.38 -8.21
CA SER A 20 -3.69 3.42 -9.03
C SER A 20 -4.76 4.18 -8.24
N LEU A 21 -5.59 3.48 -7.44
CA LEU A 21 -6.56 4.12 -6.56
C LEU A 21 -5.89 5.02 -5.51
N LEU A 22 -4.78 4.58 -4.91
CA LEU A 22 -3.99 5.41 -3.99
C LEU A 22 -3.43 6.66 -4.66
N ARG A 23 -2.92 6.52 -5.89
CA ARG A 23 -2.41 7.64 -6.67
C ARG A 23 -3.52 8.65 -6.96
N PHE A 24 -4.68 8.17 -7.42
CA PHE A 24 -5.84 9.03 -7.65
C PHE A 24 -6.32 9.71 -6.37
N ALA A 25 -6.36 9.02 -5.23
CA ALA A 25 -6.73 9.63 -3.94
C ALA A 25 -5.79 10.78 -3.52
N LEU A 26 -4.53 10.73 -3.95
CA LEU A 26 -3.53 11.77 -3.68
C LEU A 26 -3.61 12.96 -4.64
N THR A 27 -3.93 12.72 -5.91
CA THR A 27 -3.88 13.74 -6.96
C THR A 27 -5.25 14.34 -7.26
N LEU A 28 -6.31 13.53 -7.19
CA LEU A 28 -7.66 13.82 -7.66
C LEU A 28 -7.71 14.24 -9.15
N GLU A 29 -6.69 13.85 -9.92
CA GLU A 29 -6.52 14.22 -11.32
C GLU A 29 -7.22 13.21 -12.25
N GLU A 30 -7.90 13.71 -13.28
CA GLU A 30 -8.65 12.88 -14.24
C GLU A 30 -7.79 11.82 -14.97
N PRO A 31 -6.52 12.10 -15.35
CA PRO A 31 -5.63 11.07 -15.90
C PRO A 31 -5.43 9.87 -14.97
N ASP A 32 -5.38 10.09 -13.66
CA ASP A 32 -5.21 9.02 -12.68
C ASP A 32 -6.53 8.24 -12.51
N ARG A 33 -7.68 8.91 -12.56
CA ARG A 33 -8.99 8.26 -12.62
C ARG A 33 -9.11 7.31 -13.82
N GLN A 34 -8.66 7.74 -15.00
CA GLN A 34 -8.68 6.91 -16.20
C GLN A 34 -7.81 5.65 -16.05
N GLN A 35 -6.65 5.77 -15.41
CA GLN A 35 -5.78 4.62 -15.13
C GLN A 35 -6.43 3.63 -14.17
N VAL A 36 -7.14 4.10 -13.15
CA VAL A 36 -7.90 3.22 -12.23
C VAL A 36 -8.92 2.39 -13.02
N VAL A 37 -9.72 3.05 -13.87
CA VAL A 37 -10.76 2.38 -14.66
C VAL A 37 -10.14 1.40 -15.67
N ALA A 38 -9.00 1.74 -16.27
CA ALA A 38 -8.28 0.84 -17.18
C ALA A 38 -7.81 -0.43 -16.46
N ALA A 39 -7.15 -0.29 -15.30
CA ALA A 39 -6.70 -1.42 -14.50
C ALA A 39 -7.86 -2.30 -14.02
N ALA A 40 -8.99 -1.70 -13.66
CA ALA A 40 -10.20 -2.43 -13.28
C ALA A 40 -10.76 -3.31 -14.40
N ARG A 41 -10.76 -2.81 -15.64
CA ARG A 41 -11.19 -3.58 -16.82
C ARG A 41 -10.31 -4.81 -17.06
N GLU A 42 -9.00 -4.71 -16.80
CA GLU A 42 -8.10 -5.86 -16.92
C GLU A 42 -8.44 -6.95 -15.90
N ILE A 43 -8.79 -6.57 -14.66
CA ILE A 43 -9.21 -7.53 -13.61
C ILE A 43 -10.51 -8.22 -14.01
N ASP A 44 -11.49 -7.44 -14.44
CA ASP A 44 -12.79 -7.92 -14.93
C ASP A 44 -12.61 -8.95 -16.08
N GLN A 45 -11.65 -8.73 -16.99
CA GLN A 45 -11.34 -9.65 -18.09
C GLN A 45 -10.63 -10.94 -17.65
N ILE A 46 -9.77 -10.88 -16.63
CA ILE A 46 -9.10 -12.06 -16.07
C ILE A 46 -10.13 -13.01 -15.43
N GLY A 47 -11.17 -12.47 -14.78
CA GLY A 47 -12.26 -13.25 -14.20
C GLY A 47 -13.01 -14.10 -15.23
N LEU A 48 -13.14 -13.62 -16.46
CA LEU A 48 -13.86 -14.30 -17.56
C LEU A 48 -13.10 -15.48 -18.17
N SER A 49 -11.77 -15.53 -17.98
CA SER A 49 -10.94 -16.58 -18.57
C SER A 49 -11.04 -17.93 -17.85
N SER A 50 -11.73 -17.99 -16.70
CA SER A 50 -11.70 -19.17 -15.80
C SER A 50 -12.95 -20.06 -15.84
N GLY A 51 -14.02 -19.67 -16.54
CA GLY A 51 -15.22 -20.54 -16.61
C GLY A 51 -16.39 -19.93 -17.37
N GLY A 52 -16.54 -20.32 -18.64
CA GLY A 52 -17.82 -20.43 -19.35
C GLY A 52 -18.76 -19.22 -19.33
N GLY A 53 -18.71 -18.43 -20.41
CA GLY A 53 -19.79 -17.51 -20.78
C GLY A 53 -19.37 -16.05 -20.75
N ARG A 54 -19.45 -15.40 -21.91
CA ARG A 54 -19.26 -13.95 -22.09
C ARG A 54 -20.41 -13.21 -21.41
N GLN A 55 -20.36 -13.07 -20.09
CA GLN A 55 -21.07 -12.00 -19.42
C GLN A 55 -20.06 -10.89 -19.19
N ASP A 56 -20.39 -9.66 -19.55
CA ASP A 56 -19.55 -8.51 -19.26
C ASP A 56 -19.50 -8.30 -17.74
N PHE A 57 -18.63 -9.04 -17.04
CA PHE A 57 -18.36 -8.81 -15.64
C PHE A 57 -17.73 -7.41 -15.55
N ARG A 58 -18.45 -6.47 -14.95
CA ARG A 58 -18.05 -5.06 -14.84
C ARG A 58 -17.90 -4.65 -13.38
N TYR A 59 -17.69 -5.62 -12.49
CA TYR A 59 -17.70 -5.39 -11.05
C TYR A 59 -16.60 -4.43 -10.65
N PHE A 60 -15.35 -4.68 -11.05
CA PHE A 60 -14.24 -3.80 -10.68
C PHE A 60 -14.39 -2.44 -11.34
N ARG A 61 -14.92 -2.39 -12.56
CA ARG A 61 -15.17 -1.12 -13.25
C ARG A 61 -16.22 -0.27 -12.53
N THR A 62 -17.38 -0.83 -12.18
CA THR A 62 -18.44 -0.12 -11.44
C THR A 62 -17.96 0.28 -10.04
N LEU A 63 -17.28 -0.61 -9.33
CA LEU A 63 -16.70 -0.32 -8.03
C LEU A 63 -15.67 0.82 -8.11
N SER A 64 -14.84 0.84 -9.15
CA SER A 64 -13.84 1.89 -9.35
C SER A 64 -14.49 3.26 -9.58
N GLU A 65 -15.56 3.33 -10.36
CA GLU A 65 -16.30 4.58 -10.58
C GLU A 65 -16.91 5.10 -9.28
N GLU A 66 -17.49 4.21 -8.47
CA GLU A 66 -18.05 4.54 -7.16
C GLU A 66 -16.97 5.05 -6.18
N LEU A 67 -15.84 4.35 -6.08
CA LEU A 67 -14.73 4.74 -5.22
C LEU A 67 -14.10 6.05 -5.66
N CYS A 68 -13.85 6.25 -6.96
CA CYS A 68 -13.31 7.51 -7.47
C CYS A 68 -14.24 8.68 -7.19
N ARG A 69 -15.56 8.49 -7.34
CA ARG A 69 -16.55 9.50 -6.99
C ARG A 69 -16.51 9.84 -5.50
N ALA A 70 -16.53 8.83 -4.63
CA ALA A 70 -16.46 9.03 -3.19
C ALA A 70 -15.19 9.78 -2.76
N MET A 71 -14.04 9.49 -3.40
CA MET A 71 -12.78 10.22 -3.17
C MET A 71 -12.85 11.67 -3.64
N ALA A 72 -13.40 11.92 -4.84
CA ALA A 72 -13.53 13.28 -5.40
C ALA A 72 -14.50 14.15 -4.59
N GLU A 73 -15.56 13.53 -4.06
CA GLU A 73 -16.53 14.17 -3.15
C GLU A 73 -15.98 14.35 -1.73
N GLN A 74 -14.79 13.80 -1.44
CA GLN A 74 -14.17 13.78 -0.11
C GLN A 74 -15.11 13.20 0.97
N ASP A 75 -15.95 12.24 0.58
CA ASP A 75 -16.86 11.55 1.49
C ASP A 75 -16.09 10.54 2.35
N ASN A 76 -15.41 11.10 3.37
CA ASN A 76 -14.63 10.38 4.37
C ASN A 76 -15.52 9.94 5.55
N THR A 77 -16.84 9.82 5.36
CA THR A 77 -17.72 9.30 6.39
C THR A 77 -17.52 7.79 6.58
N PRO A 78 -17.64 7.26 7.80
CA PRO A 78 -17.53 5.81 8.04
C PRO A 78 -18.63 4.99 7.35
N SER A 79 -19.72 5.64 6.90
CA SER A 79 -20.77 5.06 6.06
C SER A 79 -20.44 5.01 4.58
N SER A 80 -19.36 5.68 4.15
CA SER A 80 -18.96 5.75 2.75
C SER A 80 -18.61 4.36 2.20
N PRO A 81 -18.99 4.04 0.95
CA PRO A 81 -18.59 2.79 0.28
C PRO A 81 -17.07 2.58 0.29
N LEU A 82 -16.31 3.67 0.35
CA LEU A 82 -14.86 3.67 0.44
C LEU A 82 -14.34 3.05 1.76
N TYR A 83 -14.97 3.33 2.90
CA TYR A 83 -14.58 2.74 4.19
C TYR A 83 -14.85 1.24 4.23
N ALA A 84 -16.04 0.84 3.79
CA ALA A 84 -16.43 -0.56 3.69
C ALA A 84 -15.50 -1.34 2.74
N TYR A 85 -15.02 -0.68 1.68
CA TYR A 85 -14.06 -1.26 0.76
C TYR A 85 -12.67 -1.43 1.39
N ILE A 86 -12.11 -0.38 2.00
CA ILE A 86 -10.77 -0.43 2.63
C ILE A 86 -10.68 -1.50 3.71
N ALA A 87 -11.76 -1.72 4.48
CA ALA A 87 -11.83 -2.76 5.49
C ALA A 87 -11.66 -4.18 4.92
N LYS A 88 -12.02 -4.40 3.64
CA LYS A 88 -11.92 -5.68 2.94
C LYS A 88 -10.53 -5.94 2.32
N ILE A 89 -9.66 -4.93 2.27
CA ILE A 89 -8.31 -5.09 1.70
C ILE A 89 -7.45 -5.97 2.61
N GLU A 90 -6.95 -7.08 2.08
CA GLU A 90 -6.11 -8.04 2.82
C GLU A 90 -4.68 -7.52 3.08
N ASP A 91 -4.07 -6.84 2.11
CA ASP A 91 -2.71 -6.29 2.27
C ASP A 91 -2.74 -5.12 3.28
N ALA A 92 -2.23 -5.39 4.48
CA ALA A 92 -2.19 -4.43 5.59
C ALA A 92 -1.40 -3.15 5.26
N ARG A 93 -0.42 -3.18 4.35
CA ARG A 93 0.33 -1.98 3.96
C ARG A 93 -0.50 -1.09 3.06
N ILE A 94 -1.20 -1.67 2.09
CA ILE A 94 -2.12 -0.95 1.20
C ILE A 94 -3.25 -0.33 2.03
N ARG A 95 -3.85 -1.11 2.93
CA ARG A 95 -4.89 -0.63 3.83
C ARG A 95 -4.44 0.57 4.69
N ARG A 96 -3.23 0.52 5.26
CA ARG A 96 -2.65 1.65 6.01
C ARG A 96 -2.35 2.85 5.14
N ALA A 97 -1.91 2.65 3.90
CA ALA A 97 -1.66 3.74 2.97
C ALA A 97 -2.95 4.50 2.64
N PHE A 98 -4.05 3.79 2.37
CA PHE A 98 -5.35 4.43 2.18
C PHE A 98 -5.80 5.18 3.42
N ALA A 99 -5.64 4.57 4.59
CA ALA A 99 -5.98 5.23 5.84
C ALA A 99 -5.23 6.55 6.04
N ALA A 100 -3.93 6.56 5.73
CA ALA A 100 -3.11 7.76 5.83
C ALA A 100 -3.51 8.85 4.82
N VAL A 101 -3.74 8.48 3.56
CA VAL A 101 -4.11 9.44 2.50
C VAL A 101 -5.47 10.07 2.78
N LEU A 102 -6.42 9.26 3.22
CA LEU A 102 -7.80 9.69 3.43
C LEU A 102 -8.06 10.21 4.85
N SER A 103 -6.99 10.34 5.66
CA SER A 103 -7.06 10.75 7.07
C SER A 103 -8.10 9.95 7.86
N ILE A 104 -8.25 8.67 7.50
CA ILE A 104 -9.13 7.73 8.18
C ILE A 104 -8.39 7.28 9.43
N ASP A 105 -8.90 7.71 10.58
CA ASP A 105 -8.43 7.23 11.88
C ASP A 105 -8.82 5.75 12.01
N THR A 106 -7.97 4.87 11.50
CA THR A 106 -8.18 3.40 11.56
C THR A 106 -7.99 2.83 12.98
N GLY A 107 -7.94 3.67 14.02
CA GLY A 107 -7.64 3.26 15.40
C GLY A 107 -6.27 2.58 15.55
N SER A 108 -5.44 2.61 14.51
CA SER A 108 -4.08 2.09 14.54
C SER A 108 -3.27 3.03 15.42
N LYS A 109 -3.17 2.69 16.72
CA LYS A 109 -2.26 3.36 17.66
C LYS A 109 -0.92 3.60 16.95
N PRO A 110 -0.35 4.82 17.04
CA PRO A 110 0.96 5.07 16.48
C PRO A 110 1.89 3.97 17.01
N VAL A 111 2.61 3.29 16.11
CA VAL A 111 3.68 2.39 16.53
C VAL A 111 4.62 3.26 17.35
N SER A 112 4.52 3.15 18.67
CA SER A 112 5.46 3.79 19.59
C SER A 112 6.80 3.20 19.23
N LYS A 113 7.62 3.98 18.52
CA LYS A 113 9.02 3.64 18.32
C LYS A 113 9.58 3.39 19.73
N PRO A 114 10.27 2.28 20.00
CA PRO A 114 11.05 2.21 21.23
C PRO A 114 11.95 3.43 21.22
N ALA A 115 11.90 4.22 22.29
CA ALA A 115 12.75 5.38 22.48
C ALA A 115 14.19 4.88 22.69
N THR A 116 14.81 4.38 21.62
CA THR A 116 16.24 4.14 21.60
C THR A 116 16.85 5.52 21.60
N SER A 117 17.28 5.96 22.79
CA SER A 117 18.08 7.16 22.94
C SER A 117 19.18 7.14 21.87
N ARG A 118 19.38 8.28 21.21
CA ARG A 118 20.43 8.48 20.22
C ARG A 118 21.83 8.13 20.78
N ASP A 119 21.96 8.09 22.10
CA ASP A 119 23.18 7.69 22.82
C ASP A 119 23.41 6.16 22.84
N MET A 120 22.36 5.36 22.62
CA MET A 120 22.48 3.90 22.51
C MET A 120 22.87 3.44 21.10
N LEU A 121 22.65 4.27 20.07
CA LEU A 121 23.01 3.97 18.68
C LEU A 121 24.52 3.76 18.49
N TRP A 122 25.35 4.35 19.35
CA TRP A 122 26.80 4.36 19.19
C TRP A 122 27.55 3.57 20.29
N ARG A 123 26.82 2.91 21.20
CA ARG A 123 27.42 2.25 22.38
C ARG A 123 28.28 1.02 22.07
N GLY A 124 28.35 0.60 20.80
CA GLY A 124 29.16 -0.53 20.32
C GLY A 124 30.29 -0.14 19.36
N LEU A 125 30.48 1.15 19.04
CA LEU A 125 31.58 1.57 18.17
C LEU A 125 32.71 2.15 19.02
N SER A 126 33.87 1.49 18.99
CA SER A 126 35.09 2.05 19.57
C SER A 126 35.39 3.41 18.92
N PRO A 127 35.64 4.48 19.71
CA PRO A 127 36.06 5.76 19.16
C PRO A 127 37.33 5.56 18.33
N ARG A 128 37.30 5.92 17.04
CA ARG A 128 38.52 6.04 16.24
C ARG A 128 39.34 7.19 16.82
N GLY A 129 40.33 6.85 17.65
CA GLY A 129 41.27 7.83 18.17
C GLY A 129 41.70 7.67 19.62
N ALA A 130 41.43 6.55 20.30
CA ALA A 130 42.15 6.28 21.54
C ALA A 130 43.63 5.97 21.19
N PRO A 131 44.61 6.76 21.69
CA PRO A 131 46.01 6.44 21.50
C PRO A 131 46.31 5.11 22.19
N ASP A 132 46.81 4.17 21.41
CA ASP A 132 47.30 2.88 21.87
C ASP A 132 48.52 3.13 22.79
N LYS A 133 48.29 3.11 24.10
CA LYS A 133 49.35 3.22 25.11
C LYS A 133 50.25 1.98 25.17
N ALA A 134 50.07 0.98 24.30
CA ALA A 134 50.86 -0.25 24.32
C ALA A 134 52.19 -0.17 23.55
N ARG A 135 52.55 0.95 22.92
CA ARG A 135 53.77 1.03 22.08
C ARG A 135 54.94 1.84 22.65
N GLU A 136 54.90 2.21 23.92
CA GLU A 136 55.97 3.01 24.54
C GLU A 136 56.62 2.32 25.75
N LEU A 137 57.04 1.05 25.58
CA LEU A 137 57.87 0.36 26.58
C LEU A 137 58.89 -0.62 25.95
N ARG A 138 59.27 -0.41 24.68
CA ARG A 138 60.31 -1.23 24.02
C ARG A 138 61.31 -0.39 23.24
N HIS A 139 61.93 0.61 23.87
CA HIS A 139 63.25 1.10 23.47
C HIS A 139 63.88 1.83 24.66
N ARG A 140 64.49 1.04 25.55
CA ARG A 140 65.70 1.41 26.28
C ARG A 140 66.73 0.35 25.99
#